data_AF-A0AAV8ZAZ3-F1
#
_entry.id   AF-A0AAV8ZAZ3-F1
#
_cell.length_a   1.000
_cell.length_b   1.000
_cell.length_c   1.000
_cell.angle_alpha   90.00
_cell.angle_beta   90.00
_cell.angle_gamma   90.00
#
_symmetry.space_group_name_H-M   'P 1'
#
loop_
_entity.id
_entity.type
_entity.pdbx_description
1 polymer ?
#
loop_
_entity_poly.entity_id
_entity_poly.type
_entity_poly.pdbx_seq_one_letter_code
_entity_poly.pdbx_strand_id
1 'polypeptide(L)'
;MNERDRNSGHVEAFRNLFCNSPKMTEDNSNSNDHPAERDEDMSPYRKPAASVISFKLIYSKDDLQSRKVIHFRPEMSHQVFGEDETIFGYRTLSITINYLHNSSRCFVDVLKEGILKSTPMPQLDDIMKCLEPWLPEKFTTEKEEFLKMIENERHDNMYGALLSEFKDKQECKVFPNQKVFADYKICICDMKNEEFKEFHKRFETYIVWFIDAANFIDLDDERWMLYYVYEEFQHPETKATYRTPVGYCSVYKFFAYPNNIRTRISQFFILPSHQRRGIGSSSTRPWLGI
;
A
#
# COMPACT_ATOMS: atom_id res chain seq x y z
N MET A 1 27.19 6.57 19.51
CA MET A 1 26.61 7.68 18.71
C MET A 1 25.40 7.08 18.01
N ASN A 2 24.21 7.39 18.52
CA ASN A 2 23.02 6.56 18.42
C ASN A 2 22.44 6.54 16.99
N GLU A 3 22.04 5.36 16.52
CA GLU A 3 21.29 5.14 15.27
C GLU A 3 19.92 5.83 15.24
N ARG A 4 19.39 6.24 16.41
CA ARG A 4 18.18 7.07 16.50
C ARG A 4 18.35 8.43 15.82
N ASP A 5 19.55 9.00 15.83
CA ASP A 5 19.78 10.36 15.33
C ASP A 5 19.94 10.42 13.80
N ARG A 6 20.24 9.29 13.14
CA ARG A 6 20.33 9.22 11.67
C ARG A 6 18.98 8.99 10.97
N ASN A 7 18.09 8.20 11.57
CA ASN A 7 16.72 8.02 11.04
C ASN A 7 15.73 9.11 11.50
N SER A 8 16.01 9.81 12.62
CA SER A 8 15.27 11.03 12.98
C SER A 8 15.41 12.10 11.90
N GLY A 9 16.59 12.23 11.27
CA GLY A 9 16.86 13.24 10.25
C GLY A 9 16.04 13.10 8.97
N HIS A 10 15.69 11.88 8.55
CA HIS A 10 14.78 11.69 7.42
C HIS A 10 13.34 12.04 7.82
N VAL A 11 12.86 11.52 8.95
CA VAL A 11 11.48 11.75 9.41
C VAL A 11 11.22 13.21 9.79
N GLU A 12 12.17 13.92 10.42
CA GLU A 12 12.07 15.36 10.72
C GLU A 12 12.20 16.25 9.48
N ALA A 13 13.02 15.86 8.50
CA ALA A 13 13.08 16.58 7.23
C ALA A 13 11.75 16.50 6.47
N PHE A 14 11.05 15.37 6.53
CA PHE A 14 9.72 15.23 5.93
C PHE A 14 8.60 15.88 6.76
N ARG A 15 8.70 15.87 8.10
CA ARG A 15 7.69 16.49 8.98
C ARG A 15 7.60 18.02 8.82
N ASN A 16 8.71 18.66 8.45
CA ASN A 16 8.78 20.11 8.21
C ASN A 16 8.31 20.54 6.80
N LEU A 17 7.82 19.61 5.98
CA LEU A 17 7.37 19.86 4.60
C LEU A 17 5.86 19.73 4.38
N PHE A 18 5.06 19.44 5.43
CA PHE A 18 3.62 19.24 5.29
C PHE A 18 2.76 20.42 5.81
N CYS A 19 1.67 20.63 5.07
CA CYS A 19 0.73 21.74 5.07
C CYS A 19 0.18 22.11 6.45
N ASN A 20 0.47 23.33 6.91
CA ASN A 20 -0.32 23.97 7.96
C ASN A 20 -1.66 24.43 7.39
N SER A 21 -2.72 23.66 7.59
CA SER A 21 -4.09 24.19 7.56
C SER A 21 -4.31 25.00 8.85
N PRO A 22 -4.64 26.30 8.80
CA PRO A 22 -4.92 27.05 10.02
C PRO A 22 -6.24 26.60 10.63
N LYS A 23 -6.22 26.26 11.94
CA LYS A 23 -7.43 26.15 12.76
C LYS A 23 -8.04 27.53 12.91
N MET A 24 -9.27 27.73 12.42
CA MET A 24 -10.07 28.90 12.74
C MET A 24 -10.58 28.77 14.19
N THR A 25 -10.09 29.64 15.08
CA THR A 25 -10.67 29.87 16.41
C THR A 25 -11.79 30.90 16.28
N GLU A 26 -12.97 30.56 16.82
CA GLU A 26 -14.10 31.49 16.95
C GLU A 26 -13.76 32.60 17.94
N ASP A 27 -13.53 33.81 17.44
CA ASP A 27 -13.55 35.04 18.23
C ASP A 27 -14.67 35.95 17.74
N ASN A 28 -15.49 36.37 18.69
CA ASN A 28 -16.77 37.02 18.50
C ASN A 28 -16.59 38.54 18.68
N SER A 29 -16.60 39.33 17.61
CA SER A 29 -16.80 40.80 17.70
C SER A 29 -17.30 41.43 16.39
N ASN A 30 -18.46 42.08 16.49
CA ASN A 30 -19.14 42.91 15.49
C ASN A 30 -18.31 44.13 15.02
N SER A 31 -18.23 44.37 13.69
CA SER A 31 -18.54 45.68 13.07
C SER A 31 -18.37 45.70 11.54
N ASN A 32 -19.45 46.10 10.87
CA ASN A 32 -19.72 46.58 9.50
C ASN A 32 -18.64 46.74 8.39
N ASP A 33 -19.16 46.46 7.18
CA ASP A 33 -18.80 46.94 5.83
C ASP A 33 -17.54 46.40 5.14
N HIS A 34 -17.69 45.25 4.46
CA HIS A 34 -16.88 44.84 3.31
C HIS A 34 -17.75 44.17 2.22
N PRO A 35 -17.40 44.31 0.93
CA PRO A 35 -18.22 43.83 -0.17
C PRO A 35 -18.35 42.31 -0.07
N ALA A 36 -19.53 41.79 -0.39
CA ALA A 36 -19.82 40.36 -0.42
C ALA A 36 -18.95 39.67 -1.48
N GLU A 37 -17.70 39.33 -1.13
CA GLU A 37 -17.02 38.19 -1.70
C GLU A 37 -17.91 37.00 -1.36
N ARG A 38 -18.49 36.38 -2.40
CA ARG A 38 -19.17 35.11 -2.24
C ARG A 38 -18.10 34.16 -1.69
N ASP A 39 -18.20 33.80 -0.42
CA ASP A 39 -17.56 32.61 0.12
C ASP A 39 -18.04 31.45 -0.75
N GLU A 40 -17.29 31.14 -1.81
CA GLU A 40 -17.57 29.98 -2.64
C GLU A 40 -17.51 28.78 -1.72
N ASP A 41 -18.60 28.01 -1.64
CA ASP A 41 -18.60 26.77 -0.89
C ASP A 41 -17.46 25.88 -1.40
N MET A 42 -16.42 25.74 -0.57
CA MET A 42 -15.21 24.97 -0.86
C MET A 42 -15.39 23.48 -0.53
N SER A 43 -16.50 23.10 0.12
CA SER A 43 -16.88 21.72 0.42
C SER A 43 -16.74 20.76 -0.78
N PRO A 44 -17.24 21.07 -2.00
CA PRO A 44 -17.11 20.19 -3.16
C PRO A 44 -15.66 19.89 -3.57
N TYR A 45 -14.69 20.72 -3.18
CA TYR A 45 -13.27 20.57 -3.51
C TYR A 45 -12.47 19.81 -2.46
N ARG A 46 -13.07 19.48 -1.31
CA ARG A 46 -12.44 18.68 -0.25
C ARG A 46 -12.91 17.24 -0.35
N LYS A 47 -11.97 16.31 -0.54
CA LYS A 47 -12.23 14.87 -0.67
C LYS A 47 -11.54 14.12 0.45
N PRO A 48 -12.24 13.29 1.24
CA PRO A 48 -11.57 12.30 2.07
C PRO A 48 -10.71 11.39 1.18
N ALA A 49 -9.41 11.32 1.42
CA ALA A 49 -8.47 10.59 0.55
C ALA A 49 -8.88 9.12 0.40
N ALA A 50 -9.30 8.46 1.48
CA ALA A 50 -9.77 7.08 1.46
C ALA A 50 -11.02 6.85 0.59
N SER A 51 -11.81 7.89 0.31
CA SER A 51 -13.00 7.78 -0.55
C SER A 51 -12.66 7.82 -2.05
N VAL A 52 -11.54 8.44 -2.41
CA VAL A 52 -11.12 8.66 -3.81
C VAL A 52 -9.95 7.76 -4.23
N ILE A 53 -9.26 7.13 -3.28
CA ILE A 53 -8.15 6.19 -3.55
C ILE A 53 -8.69 4.77 -3.61
N SER A 54 -8.25 4.01 -4.61
CA SER A 54 -8.50 2.57 -4.74
C SER A 54 -7.25 1.84 -5.17
N PHE A 55 -6.97 0.71 -4.53
CA PHE A 55 -5.98 -0.26 -4.98
C PHE A 55 -6.64 -1.30 -5.87
N LYS A 56 -5.95 -1.74 -6.93
CA LYS A 56 -6.39 -2.85 -7.78
C LYS A 56 -5.27 -3.87 -7.94
N LEU A 57 -5.60 -5.16 -7.84
CA LEU A 57 -4.70 -6.25 -8.21
C LEU A 57 -4.99 -6.68 -9.64
N ILE A 58 -3.98 -6.57 -10.50
CA ILE A 58 -4.10 -6.79 -11.94
C ILE A 58 -3.44 -8.11 -12.32
N TYR A 59 -4.23 -9.03 -12.88
CA TYR A 59 -3.78 -10.33 -13.40
C TYR A 59 -3.66 -10.30 -14.92
N SER A 60 -4.50 -9.52 -15.58
CA SER A 60 -4.61 -9.43 -17.04
C SER A 60 -5.00 -8.02 -17.49
N LYS A 61 -4.98 -7.76 -18.80
CA LYS A 61 -5.38 -6.47 -19.36
C LYS A 61 -6.85 -6.14 -19.10
N ASP A 62 -7.71 -7.15 -19.03
CA ASP A 62 -9.15 -6.98 -18.84
C ASP A 62 -9.48 -6.41 -17.44
N ASP A 63 -8.61 -6.68 -16.46
CA ASP A 63 -8.76 -6.19 -15.08
C ASP A 63 -8.71 -4.67 -14.96
N LEU A 64 -8.05 -3.98 -15.91
CA LEU A 64 -7.99 -2.51 -15.92
C LEU A 64 -9.37 -1.86 -16.05
N GLN A 65 -10.29 -2.51 -16.76
CA GLN A 65 -11.64 -2.01 -17.03
C GLN A 65 -12.73 -2.81 -16.32
N SER A 66 -12.39 -3.99 -15.79
CA SER A 66 -13.34 -4.88 -15.10
C SER A 66 -13.81 -4.30 -13.78
N ARG A 67 -15.12 -4.31 -13.54
CA ARG A 67 -15.72 -4.02 -12.22
C ARG A 67 -15.56 -5.18 -11.23
N LYS A 68 -15.18 -6.36 -11.72
CA LYS A 68 -14.99 -7.58 -10.91
C LYS A 68 -13.55 -7.74 -10.42
N VAL A 69 -12.64 -6.86 -10.86
CA VAL A 69 -11.25 -6.87 -10.42
C VAL A 69 -11.16 -6.79 -8.90
N ILE A 70 -10.22 -7.53 -8.33
CA ILE A 70 -9.94 -7.45 -6.90
C ILE A 70 -9.44 -6.04 -6.60
N HIS A 71 -10.18 -5.34 -5.76
CA HIS A 71 -9.86 -3.99 -5.33
C HIS A 71 -10.18 -3.79 -3.86
N PHE A 72 -9.51 -2.82 -3.26
CA PHE A 72 -9.74 -2.41 -1.88
C PHE A 72 -9.35 -0.95 -1.71
N ARG A 73 -9.78 -0.35 -0.59
CA ARG A 73 -9.50 1.05 -0.24
C ARG A 73 -8.52 1.11 0.92
N PRO A 74 -7.74 2.19 1.05
CA PRO A 74 -6.93 2.41 2.24
C PRO A 74 -7.83 2.49 3.48
N GLU A 75 -7.29 2.09 4.62
CA GLU A 75 -7.94 2.30 5.93
C GLU A 75 -7.57 3.67 6.51
N MET A 76 -6.33 4.09 6.24
CA MET A 76 -5.77 5.38 6.64
C MET A 76 -4.94 5.97 5.51
N SER A 77 -4.71 7.27 5.57
CA SER A 77 -3.97 8.02 4.56
C SER A 77 -3.19 9.21 5.13
N HIS A 78 -3.14 9.34 6.46
CA HIS A 78 -2.49 10.48 7.14
C HIS A 78 -0.99 10.59 6.88
N GLN A 79 -0.30 9.47 6.64
CA GLN A 79 1.12 9.48 6.26
C GLN A 79 1.34 10.14 4.89
N VAL A 80 0.33 10.10 4.02
CA VAL A 80 0.41 10.56 2.62
C VAL A 80 -0.21 11.94 2.45
N PHE A 81 -1.36 12.19 3.08
CA PHE A 81 -2.16 13.43 2.92
C PHE A 81 -2.31 14.23 4.21
N GLY A 82 -1.47 13.96 5.22
CA GLY A 82 -1.48 14.65 6.52
C GLY A 82 -2.64 14.24 7.42
N GLU A 83 -2.62 14.74 8.66
CA GLU A 83 -3.53 14.36 9.75
C GLU A 83 -5.03 14.45 9.40
N ASP A 84 -5.41 15.39 8.52
CA ASP A 84 -6.80 15.57 8.12
C ASP A 84 -7.29 14.48 7.14
N GLU A 85 -6.38 13.73 6.51
CA GLU A 85 -6.69 12.67 5.52
C GLU A 85 -7.58 13.17 4.36
N THR A 86 -7.43 14.44 3.99
CA THR A 86 -8.21 15.08 2.94
C THR A 86 -7.34 15.62 1.82
N ILE A 87 -7.88 15.60 0.60
CA ILE A 87 -7.28 16.19 -0.59
C ILE A 87 -8.14 17.38 -1.01
N PHE A 88 -7.50 18.53 -1.20
CA PHE A 88 -8.14 19.80 -1.52
C PHE A 88 -7.82 20.28 -2.95
N GLY A 89 -8.82 20.86 -3.61
CA GLY A 89 -8.66 21.59 -4.87
C GLY A 89 -9.31 20.93 -6.10
N TYR A 90 -10.02 19.81 -5.93
CA TYR A 90 -10.57 19.01 -7.03
C TYR A 90 -12.05 18.67 -6.81
N ARG A 91 -12.95 19.06 -7.74
CA ARG A 91 -14.37 18.70 -7.66
C ARG A 91 -14.62 17.22 -7.89
N THR A 92 -13.93 16.64 -8.86
CA THR A 92 -13.94 15.21 -9.16
C THR A 92 -12.52 14.69 -9.05
N LEU A 93 -12.32 13.66 -8.25
CA LEU A 93 -11.01 13.04 -8.05
C LEU A 93 -11.18 11.53 -7.91
N SER A 94 -10.36 10.78 -8.63
CA SER A 94 -10.21 9.33 -8.48
C SER A 94 -8.74 8.99 -8.67
N ILE A 95 -8.16 8.31 -7.69
CA ILE A 95 -6.76 7.87 -7.70
C ILE A 95 -6.79 6.34 -7.66
N THR A 96 -6.35 5.70 -8.73
CA THR A 96 -6.25 4.24 -8.79
C THR A 96 -4.78 3.83 -8.78
N ILE A 97 -4.39 3.06 -7.77
CA ILE A 97 -3.04 2.49 -7.64
C ILE A 97 -3.14 1.02 -8.03
N ASN A 98 -2.66 0.71 -9.23
CA ASN A 98 -2.73 -0.62 -9.83
C ASN A 98 -1.43 -1.36 -9.55
N TYR A 99 -1.53 -2.55 -8.97
CA TYR A 99 -0.39 -3.44 -8.75
C TYR A 99 -0.54 -4.69 -9.60
N LEU A 100 0.52 -5.08 -10.30
CA LEU A 100 0.58 -6.44 -10.87
C LEU A 100 0.57 -7.46 -9.74
N HIS A 101 -0.24 -8.50 -9.92
CA HIS A 101 -0.57 -9.41 -8.83
C HIS A 101 0.66 -10.14 -8.26
N ASN A 102 1.69 -10.46 -9.06
CA ASN A 102 2.86 -11.21 -8.59
C ASN A 102 4.02 -10.27 -8.23
N SER A 103 4.48 -9.48 -9.21
CA SER A 103 5.68 -8.66 -9.09
C SER A 103 5.47 -7.37 -8.30
N SER A 104 4.22 -6.98 -8.06
CA SER A 104 3.83 -5.70 -7.43
C SER A 104 4.39 -4.47 -8.15
N ARG A 105 4.67 -4.55 -9.47
CA ARG A 105 4.92 -3.35 -10.28
C ARG A 105 3.68 -2.48 -10.31
N CYS A 106 3.89 -1.16 -10.27
CA CYS A 106 2.84 -0.21 -9.94
C CYS A 106 2.55 0.76 -11.09
N PHE A 107 1.27 0.98 -11.36
CA PHE A 107 0.76 2.03 -12.24
C PHE A 107 -0.26 2.90 -11.52
N VAL A 108 -0.01 4.21 -11.51
CA VAL A 108 -0.86 5.19 -10.84
C VAL A 108 -1.67 5.96 -11.89
N ASP A 109 -2.98 5.87 -11.78
CA ASP A 109 -3.94 6.56 -12.64
C ASP A 109 -4.68 7.62 -11.81
N VAL A 110 -4.49 8.88 -12.16
CA VAL A 110 -5.12 10.03 -11.48
C VAL A 110 -6.07 10.73 -12.44
N LEU A 111 -7.37 10.56 -12.18
CA LEU A 111 -8.43 11.28 -12.87
C LEU A 111 -8.87 12.46 -12.00
N LYS A 112 -8.73 13.68 -12.52
CA LYS A 112 -9.08 14.91 -11.82
C LYS A 112 -9.80 15.89 -12.74
N GLU A 113 -10.91 16.46 -12.28
CA GLU A 113 -11.69 17.46 -13.00
C GLU A 113 -12.17 18.57 -12.06
N GLY A 114 -12.53 19.72 -12.66
CA GLY A 114 -13.02 20.87 -11.92
C GLY A 114 -12.00 21.36 -10.89
N ILE A 115 -10.77 21.62 -11.35
CA ILE A 115 -9.68 22.15 -10.51
C ILE A 115 -10.07 23.55 -10.04
N LEU A 116 -9.90 23.82 -8.74
CA LEU A 116 -10.14 25.14 -8.17
C LEU A 116 -9.20 26.15 -8.84
N LYS A 117 -9.76 27.25 -9.36
CA LYS A 117 -8.95 28.30 -9.97
C LYS A 117 -8.12 28.95 -8.86
N SER A 118 -6.81 29.05 -9.08
CA SER A 118 -5.80 29.51 -8.12
C SER A 118 -6.33 30.59 -7.18
N THR A 119 -6.59 30.21 -5.93
CA THR A 119 -6.82 31.14 -4.82
C THR A 119 -5.47 31.46 -4.18
N PRO A 120 -5.27 32.65 -3.59
CA PRO A 120 -4.05 32.98 -2.86
C PRO A 120 -3.79 32.00 -1.71
N MET A 121 -4.85 31.55 -1.04
CA MET A 121 -4.88 30.49 -0.03
C MET A 121 -6.32 29.92 0.08
N PRO A 122 -6.50 28.66 0.53
CA PRO A 122 -5.49 27.64 0.72
C PRO A 122 -4.97 27.08 -0.62
N GLN A 123 -3.70 26.65 -0.64
CA GLN A 123 -3.10 26.05 -1.83
C GLN A 123 -3.73 24.69 -2.12
N LEU A 124 -3.95 24.39 -3.40
CA LEU A 124 -4.38 23.09 -3.87
C LEU A 124 -3.30 22.02 -3.66
N ASP A 125 -3.73 20.79 -3.35
CA ASP A 125 -2.79 19.71 -3.08
C ASP A 125 -2.17 19.16 -4.37
N ASP A 126 -0.85 18.99 -4.36
CA ASP A 126 -0.15 18.28 -5.42
C ASP A 126 -0.19 16.77 -5.14
N ILE A 127 -1.18 16.11 -5.74
CA ILE A 127 -1.47 14.68 -5.54
C ILE A 127 -0.22 13.82 -5.79
N MET A 128 0.53 14.07 -6.86
CA MET A 128 1.68 13.22 -7.21
C MET A 128 2.83 13.46 -6.23
N LYS A 129 3.09 14.71 -5.87
CA LYS A 129 4.11 15.04 -4.86
C LYS A 129 3.81 14.40 -3.50
N CYS A 130 2.55 14.31 -3.11
CA CYS A 130 2.12 13.61 -1.89
C CYS A 130 2.32 12.09 -2.01
N LEU A 131 2.00 11.49 -3.16
CA LEU A 131 2.06 10.04 -3.36
C LEU A 131 3.49 9.51 -3.56
N GLU A 132 4.32 10.21 -4.33
CA GLU A 132 5.64 9.77 -4.79
C GLU A 132 6.55 9.17 -3.71
N PRO A 133 6.69 9.78 -2.50
CA PRO A 133 7.53 9.23 -1.44
C PRO A 133 7.09 7.85 -0.93
N TRP A 134 5.84 7.49 -1.16
CA TRP A 134 5.18 6.29 -0.63
C TRP A 134 4.86 5.26 -1.72
N LEU A 135 5.21 5.55 -2.98
CA LEU A 135 5.04 4.66 -4.11
C LEU A 135 6.30 3.81 -4.35
N PRO A 136 6.17 2.67 -5.05
CA PRO A 136 7.32 1.85 -5.40
C PRO A 136 8.35 2.57 -6.26
N GLU A 137 9.65 2.40 -5.99
CA GLU A 137 10.73 2.83 -6.89
C GLU A 137 10.49 2.18 -8.28
N LYS A 138 10.27 2.99 -9.33
CA LYS A 138 9.86 2.57 -10.70
C LYS A 138 8.36 2.29 -10.90
N PHE A 139 7.47 2.99 -10.21
CA PHE A 139 6.07 3.09 -10.66
C PHE A 139 5.98 3.84 -12.00
N THR A 140 4.88 3.66 -12.74
CA THR A 140 4.60 4.40 -13.97
C THR A 140 3.26 5.15 -13.86
N THR A 141 3.14 6.25 -14.61
CA THR A 141 1.86 6.95 -14.87
C THR A 141 1.40 6.76 -16.31
N GLU A 142 2.16 6.01 -17.11
CA GLU A 142 1.90 5.79 -18.53
C GLU A 142 1.23 4.44 -18.73
N LYS A 143 0.00 4.47 -19.25
CA LYS A 143 -0.82 3.27 -19.43
C LYS A 143 -0.18 2.27 -20.40
N GLU A 144 0.43 2.74 -21.48
CA GLU A 144 1.11 1.91 -22.47
C GLU A 144 2.32 1.17 -21.88
N GLU A 145 3.04 1.80 -20.95
CA GLU A 145 4.14 1.15 -20.24
C GLU A 145 3.61 0.04 -19.34
N PHE A 146 2.55 0.32 -18.58
CA PHE A 146 1.94 -0.69 -17.72
C PHE A 146 1.36 -1.88 -18.51
N LEU A 147 0.78 -1.64 -19.69
CA LEU A 147 0.33 -2.72 -20.57
C LEU A 147 1.47 -3.66 -20.98
N LYS A 148 2.67 -3.12 -21.23
CA LYS A 148 3.88 -3.94 -21.48
C LYS A 148 4.32 -4.68 -20.22
N MET A 149 4.17 -4.08 -19.03
CA MET A 149 4.48 -4.77 -17.79
C MET A 149 3.54 -5.96 -17.56
N ILE A 150 2.24 -5.82 -17.87
CA ILE A 150 1.26 -6.93 -17.80
C ILE A 150 1.66 -8.07 -18.74
N GLU A 151 2.05 -7.76 -19.98
CA GLU A 151 2.46 -8.77 -20.97
C GLU A 151 3.70 -9.57 -20.54
N ASN A 152 4.59 -8.93 -19.78
CA ASN A 152 5.85 -9.52 -19.32
C ASN A 152 5.77 -10.02 -17.87
N GLU A 153 4.57 -10.08 -17.27
CA GLU A 153 4.40 -10.50 -15.89
C GLU A 153 4.67 -12.00 -15.74
N ARG A 154 5.50 -12.35 -14.75
CA ARG A 154 5.78 -13.74 -14.41
C ARG A 154 4.83 -14.18 -13.30
N HIS A 155 3.74 -14.84 -13.70
CA HIS A 155 2.66 -15.20 -12.78
C HIS A 155 3.03 -16.23 -11.70
N ASP A 156 4.10 -17.02 -11.90
CA ASP A 156 4.46 -18.18 -11.06
C ASP A 156 5.63 -17.92 -10.10
N ASN A 157 6.16 -16.69 -10.08
CA ASN A 157 7.30 -16.34 -9.23
C ASN A 157 6.95 -16.43 -7.73
N MET A 158 7.90 -16.94 -6.94
CA MET A 158 7.78 -17.06 -5.49
C MET A 158 9.17 -16.97 -4.87
N TYR A 159 9.30 -16.16 -3.82
CA TYR A 159 10.56 -16.01 -3.11
C TYR A 159 10.55 -16.81 -1.80
N GLY A 160 11.74 -17.23 -1.38
CA GLY A 160 11.95 -17.91 -0.10
C GLY A 160 11.73 -19.41 -0.12
N ALA A 161 12.14 -20.05 0.97
CA ALA A 161 11.95 -21.47 1.20
C ALA A 161 10.57 -21.72 1.81
N LEU A 162 9.83 -22.69 1.24
CA LEU A 162 8.53 -23.10 1.74
C LEU A 162 8.67 -23.66 3.16
N LEU A 163 7.90 -23.10 4.11
CA LEU A 163 7.81 -23.57 5.48
C LEU A 163 6.56 -24.40 5.72
N SER A 164 5.44 -23.97 5.15
CA SER A 164 4.13 -24.58 5.38
C SER A 164 3.18 -24.24 4.25
N GLU A 165 2.19 -25.10 4.05
CA GLU A 165 1.09 -24.86 3.12
C GLU A 165 -0.24 -25.26 3.75
N PHE A 166 -1.30 -24.58 3.35
CA PHE A 166 -2.67 -24.95 3.72
C PHE A 166 -3.64 -24.60 2.61
N LYS A 167 -4.70 -25.37 2.49
CA LYS A 167 -5.72 -25.16 1.46
C LYS A 167 -6.79 -24.20 1.94
N ASP A 168 -7.26 -23.33 1.05
CA ASP A 168 -8.51 -22.62 1.32
C ASP A 168 -9.72 -23.49 0.96
N LYS A 169 -10.76 -23.36 1.78
CA LYS A 169 -12.08 -23.96 1.52
C LYS A 169 -12.96 -23.03 0.69
N GLN A 170 -12.61 -21.75 0.60
CA GLN A 170 -13.33 -20.76 -0.19
C GLN A 170 -12.81 -20.71 -1.63
N GLU A 171 -13.71 -20.47 -2.58
CA GLU A 171 -13.33 -20.25 -3.98
C GLU A 171 -12.42 -19.02 -4.12
N CYS A 172 -11.48 -19.09 -5.05
CA CYS A 172 -10.57 -18.02 -5.40
C CYS A 172 -11.36 -16.80 -5.92
N LYS A 173 -11.08 -15.63 -5.34
CA LYS A 173 -11.76 -14.37 -5.71
C LYS A 173 -11.41 -13.88 -7.12
N VAL A 174 -10.29 -14.34 -7.68
CA VAL A 174 -9.83 -13.95 -9.02
C VAL A 174 -10.76 -14.51 -10.10
N PHE A 175 -11.22 -15.76 -9.94
CA PHE A 175 -12.08 -16.45 -10.90
C PHE A 175 -13.40 -16.85 -10.23
N PRO A 176 -14.29 -15.87 -9.94
CA PRO A 176 -15.53 -16.15 -9.24
C PRO A 176 -16.43 -17.06 -10.08
N ASN A 177 -17.09 -18.02 -9.41
CA ASN A 177 -18.02 -19.00 -10.00
C ASN A 177 -17.37 -20.01 -10.95
N GLN A 178 -16.04 -20.15 -10.93
CA GLN A 178 -15.32 -21.14 -11.72
C GLN A 178 -14.83 -22.33 -10.90
N LYS A 179 -15.20 -22.43 -9.60
CA LYS A 179 -14.78 -23.51 -8.69
C LYS A 179 -13.26 -23.68 -8.63
N VAL A 180 -12.53 -22.58 -8.73
CA VAL A 180 -11.08 -22.55 -8.55
C VAL A 180 -10.81 -22.39 -7.06
N PHE A 181 -9.98 -23.27 -6.49
CA PHE A 181 -9.54 -23.19 -5.10
C PHE A 181 -8.07 -22.83 -5.06
N ALA A 182 -7.67 -22.11 -4.02
CA ALA A 182 -6.31 -21.68 -3.83
C ALA A 182 -5.66 -22.42 -2.65
N ASP A 183 -4.38 -22.72 -2.81
CA ASP A 183 -3.51 -23.16 -1.75
C ASP A 183 -2.65 -21.98 -1.29
N TYR A 184 -2.47 -21.82 0.01
CA TYR A 184 -1.63 -20.79 0.59
C TYR A 184 -0.27 -21.37 0.96
N LYS A 185 0.79 -20.73 0.48
CA LYS A 185 2.18 -21.13 0.72
C LYS A 185 2.87 -20.09 1.58
N ILE A 186 3.41 -20.53 2.71
CA ILE A 186 4.11 -19.69 3.66
C ILE A 186 5.60 -19.93 3.50
N CYS A 187 6.35 -18.87 3.23
CA CYS A 187 7.78 -18.93 2.96
C CYS A 187 8.58 -18.06 3.93
N ILE A 188 9.83 -18.46 4.21
CA ILE A 188 10.86 -17.59 4.77
C ILE A 188 11.77 -17.12 3.65
N CYS A 189 11.91 -15.81 3.51
CA CYS A 189 12.63 -15.20 2.39
C CYS A 189 14.12 -15.01 2.72
N ASP A 190 14.96 -15.17 1.70
CA ASP A 190 16.39 -14.91 1.81
C ASP A 190 16.67 -13.42 1.64
N MET A 191 17.10 -12.76 2.71
CA MET A 191 17.45 -11.34 2.72
C MET A 191 18.69 -11.02 1.88
N LYS A 192 19.45 -12.02 1.40
CA LYS A 192 20.58 -11.82 0.47
C LYS A 192 20.15 -11.79 -1.00
N ASN A 193 18.90 -12.15 -1.28
CA ASN A 193 18.37 -12.13 -2.63
C ASN A 193 17.93 -10.69 -3.00
N GLU A 194 18.71 -10.06 -3.87
CA GLU A 194 18.45 -8.68 -4.32
C GLU A 194 17.13 -8.54 -5.11
N GLU A 195 16.73 -9.53 -5.90
CA GLU A 195 15.42 -9.52 -6.58
C GLU A 195 14.27 -9.55 -5.59
N PHE A 196 14.44 -10.30 -4.48
CA PHE A 196 13.47 -10.31 -3.39
C PHE A 196 13.42 -8.96 -2.66
N LYS A 197 14.56 -8.32 -2.39
CA LYS A 197 14.59 -6.97 -1.80
C LYS A 197 13.86 -5.96 -2.69
N GLU A 198 14.14 -5.97 -4.00
CA GLU A 198 13.44 -5.11 -4.95
C GLU A 198 11.93 -5.38 -4.95
N PHE A 199 11.52 -6.65 -4.88
CA PHE A 199 10.11 -7.02 -4.75
C PHE A 199 9.49 -6.53 -3.43
N HIS A 200 10.18 -6.72 -2.30
CA HIS A 200 9.70 -6.30 -0.98
C HIS A 200 9.47 -4.79 -0.94
N LYS A 201 10.42 -4.00 -1.47
CA LYS A 201 10.27 -2.54 -1.59
C LYS A 201 9.01 -2.09 -2.31
N ARG A 202 8.50 -2.89 -3.26
CA ARG A 202 7.24 -2.60 -3.95
C ARG A 202 6.02 -3.09 -3.16
N PHE A 203 6.12 -4.20 -2.46
CA PHE A 203 5.01 -4.78 -1.70
C PHE A 203 4.81 -4.08 -0.34
N GLU A 204 5.88 -3.63 0.30
CA GLU A 204 5.81 -2.98 1.61
C GLU A 204 5.07 -1.64 1.57
N THR A 205 4.98 -0.97 0.41
CA THR A 205 4.25 0.29 0.25
C THR A 205 2.78 0.21 0.66
N TYR A 206 2.18 -0.99 0.65
CA TYR A 206 0.82 -1.17 1.16
C TYR A 206 0.69 -0.78 2.63
N ILE A 207 1.69 -1.02 3.48
CA ILE A 207 1.53 -0.88 4.94
C ILE A 207 1.26 0.56 5.37
N VAL A 208 1.72 1.54 4.59
CA VAL A 208 1.50 2.99 4.79
C VAL A 208 0.00 3.31 4.90
N TRP A 209 -0.85 2.47 4.28
CA TRP A 209 -2.29 2.67 4.16
C TRP A 209 -3.13 1.85 5.16
N PHE A 210 -2.48 0.97 5.94
CA PHE A 210 -3.17 -0.02 6.79
C PHE A 210 -2.55 -0.21 8.18
N ILE A 211 -1.32 0.29 8.41
CA ILE A 211 -0.63 0.18 9.68
C ILE A 211 -0.25 1.58 10.13
N ASP A 212 -0.78 1.98 11.29
CA ASP A 212 -0.47 3.27 11.89
C ASP A 212 1.00 3.35 12.28
N ALA A 213 1.62 4.51 12.06
CA ALA A 213 3.05 4.76 12.25
C ALA A 213 3.99 3.75 11.57
N ALA A 214 3.58 3.15 10.44
CA ALA A 214 4.43 2.26 9.68
C ALA A 214 5.65 2.98 9.10
N ASN A 215 6.77 2.26 9.05
CA ASN A 215 8.02 2.72 8.46
C ASN A 215 8.65 1.57 7.69
N PHE A 216 9.27 1.85 6.55
CA PHE A 216 10.02 0.85 5.79
C PHE A 216 11.24 0.39 6.59
N ILE A 217 11.54 -0.91 6.50
CA ILE A 217 12.65 -1.52 7.24
C ILE A 217 13.96 -1.39 6.48
N ASP A 218 15.09 -1.42 7.20
CA ASP A 218 16.41 -1.51 6.58
C ASP A 218 16.67 -2.96 6.13
N LEU A 219 16.63 -3.19 4.81
CA LEU A 219 16.82 -4.53 4.22
C LEU A 219 18.26 -5.02 4.25
N ASP A 220 19.23 -4.17 4.64
CA ASP A 220 20.63 -4.56 4.79
C ASP A 220 20.97 -5.00 6.23
N ASP A 221 20.09 -4.78 7.21
CA ASP A 221 20.25 -5.33 8.56
C ASP A 221 19.84 -6.81 8.60
N GLU A 222 20.83 -7.69 8.71
CA GLU A 222 20.69 -9.16 8.77
C GLU A 222 19.83 -9.68 9.95
N ARG A 223 19.49 -8.81 10.92
CA ARG A 223 18.61 -9.17 12.04
C ARG A 223 17.15 -9.22 11.64
N TRP A 224 16.78 -8.64 10.49
CA TRP A 224 15.45 -8.79 9.93
C TRP A 224 15.24 -10.17 9.33
N MET A 225 14.06 -10.72 9.59
CA MET A 225 13.52 -11.86 8.87
C MET A 225 12.22 -11.45 8.23
N LEU A 226 12.06 -11.80 6.95
CA LEU A 226 10.82 -11.62 6.22
C LEU A 226 10.21 -12.97 5.91
N TYR A 227 8.95 -13.10 6.28
CA TYR A 227 8.11 -14.22 5.89
C TYR A 227 7.00 -13.74 4.98
N TYR A 228 6.67 -14.51 3.96
CA TYR A 228 5.62 -14.19 2.99
C TYR A 228 4.56 -15.29 2.93
N VAL A 229 3.35 -14.88 2.57
CA VAL A 229 2.27 -15.82 2.20
C VAL A 229 1.91 -15.57 0.73
N TYR A 230 1.87 -16.63 -0.05
CA TYR A 230 1.45 -16.63 -1.45
C TYR A 230 0.13 -17.39 -1.60
N GLU A 231 -0.84 -16.80 -2.29
CA GLU A 231 -2.00 -17.51 -2.83
C GLU A 231 -1.59 -18.16 -4.16
N GLU A 232 -1.65 -19.48 -4.23
CA GLU A 232 -1.36 -20.27 -5.42
C GLU A 232 -2.64 -20.92 -5.96
N PHE A 233 -2.89 -20.80 -7.25
CA PHE A 233 -3.97 -21.51 -7.93
C PHE A 233 -3.62 -21.79 -9.40
N GLN A 234 -4.35 -22.70 -10.04
CA GLN A 234 -4.25 -22.91 -11.49
C GLN A 234 -5.27 -22.06 -12.23
N HIS A 235 -4.81 -21.35 -13.26
CA HIS A 235 -5.69 -20.60 -14.13
C HIS A 235 -6.71 -21.55 -14.79
N PRO A 236 -8.02 -21.23 -14.78
CA PRO A 236 -9.05 -22.15 -15.21
C PRO A 236 -8.93 -22.57 -16.68
N GLU A 237 -8.54 -21.64 -17.56
CA GLU A 237 -8.39 -21.89 -19.00
C GLU A 237 -7.00 -22.40 -19.37
N THR A 238 -5.94 -21.63 -19.10
CA THR A 238 -4.56 -21.95 -19.52
C THR A 238 -3.88 -23.03 -18.69
N LYS A 239 -4.42 -23.38 -17.51
CA LYS A 239 -3.82 -24.29 -16.51
C LYS A 239 -2.45 -23.86 -15.98
N ALA A 240 -1.97 -22.66 -16.33
CA ALA A 240 -0.76 -22.09 -15.78
C ALA A 240 -0.91 -21.87 -14.26
N THR A 241 0.18 -22.01 -13.52
CA THR A 241 0.21 -21.75 -12.07
C THR A 241 0.37 -20.25 -11.83
N TYR A 242 -0.50 -19.70 -11.01
CA TYR A 242 -0.45 -18.30 -10.59
C TYR A 242 -0.14 -18.27 -9.11
N ARG A 243 0.78 -17.38 -8.72
CA ARG A 243 1.18 -17.09 -7.35
C ARG A 243 1.04 -15.61 -7.10
N THR A 244 0.33 -15.24 -6.05
CA THR A 244 0.09 -13.85 -5.66
C THR A 244 0.59 -13.69 -4.22
N PRO A 245 1.60 -12.86 -3.92
CA PRO A 245 1.87 -12.47 -2.54
C PRO A 245 0.63 -11.79 -1.95
N VAL A 246 0.12 -12.33 -0.85
CA VAL A 246 -1.11 -11.83 -0.18
C VAL A 246 -0.84 -11.26 1.20
N GLY A 247 0.40 -11.34 1.68
CA GLY A 247 0.80 -10.77 2.94
C GLY A 247 2.21 -11.16 3.34
N TYR A 248 2.72 -10.47 4.35
CA TYR A 248 4.03 -10.72 4.90
C TYR A 248 4.08 -10.42 6.40
N CYS A 249 5.14 -10.90 7.05
CA CYS A 249 5.49 -10.57 8.40
C CYS A 249 6.99 -10.28 8.50
N SER A 250 7.32 -9.15 9.14
CA SER A 250 8.69 -8.81 9.50
C SER A 250 8.95 -9.11 10.97
N VAL A 251 10.05 -9.78 11.24
CA VAL A 251 10.49 -10.16 12.58
C VAL A 251 11.90 -9.65 12.81
N TYR A 252 12.14 -8.95 13.91
CA TYR A 252 13.46 -8.49 14.30
C TYR A 252 14.08 -9.38 15.36
N LYS A 253 15.36 -9.74 15.20
CA LYS A 253 16.15 -10.50 16.17
C LYS A 253 16.90 -9.56 17.12
N PHE A 254 16.40 -9.41 18.34
CA PHE A 254 17.11 -8.69 19.40
C PHE A 254 18.08 -9.61 20.13
N PHE A 255 19.32 -9.15 20.33
CA PHE A 255 20.24 -9.80 21.25
C PHE A 255 19.70 -9.69 22.69
N ALA A 256 19.67 -10.81 23.39
CA ALA A 256 19.28 -10.91 24.79
C ALA A 256 20.44 -11.52 25.58
N TYR A 257 21.03 -10.75 26.48
CA TYR A 257 22.15 -11.20 27.31
C TYR A 257 21.80 -12.49 28.11
N PRO A 258 22.75 -13.42 28.34
CA PRO A 258 24.15 -13.38 27.93
C PRO A 258 24.41 -13.85 26.49
N ASN A 259 23.59 -14.74 25.92
CA ASN A 259 23.79 -15.32 24.58
C ASN A 259 22.47 -15.82 23.96
N ASN A 260 21.36 -15.15 24.27
CA ASN A 260 20.04 -15.48 23.75
C ASN A 260 19.64 -14.52 22.61
N ILE A 261 18.69 -14.96 21.79
CA ILE A 261 18.03 -14.09 20.80
C ILE A 261 16.55 -14.05 21.14
N ARG A 262 15.99 -12.84 21.19
CA ARG A 262 14.56 -12.62 21.34
C ARG A 262 14.01 -12.05 20.04
N THR A 263 13.12 -12.80 19.40
CA THR A 263 12.41 -12.36 18.21
C THR A 263 11.20 -11.49 18.61
N ARG A 264 10.90 -10.47 17.79
CA ARG A 264 9.68 -9.68 17.90
C ARG A 264 9.09 -9.46 16.51
N ILE A 265 7.79 -9.68 16.38
CA ILE A 265 7.04 -9.25 15.21
C ILE A 265 7.05 -7.72 15.19
N SER A 266 7.42 -7.13 14.06
CA SER A 266 7.39 -5.69 13.81
C SER A 266 6.15 -5.34 13.00
N GLN A 267 6.06 -5.84 11.77
CA GLN A 267 4.91 -5.63 10.90
C GLN A 267 4.27 -6.97 10.57
N PHE A 268 2.95 -7.00 10.56
CA PHE A 268 2.16 -8.14 10.13
C PHE A 268 1.06 -7.61 9.23
N PHE A 269 1.11 -7.97 7.95
CA PHE A 269 0.19 -7.42 6.97
C PHE A 269 -0.36 -8.51 6.07
N ILE A 270 -1.70 -8.52 5.91
CA ILE A 270 -2.41 -9.32 4.92
C ILE A 270 -3.25 -8.35 4.10
N LEU A 271 -3.19 -8.48 2.77
CA LEU A 271 -3.98 -7.66 1.86
C LEU A 271 -5.45 -7.67 2.26
N PRO A 272 -6.16 -6.51 2.26
CA PRO A 272 -7.55 -6.45 2.68
C PRO A 272 -8.46 -7.44 1.94
N SER A 273 -8.19 -7.71 0.66
CA SER A 273 -8.92 -8.69 -0.15
C SER A 273 -8.83 -10.13 0.37
N HIS A 274 -7.83 -10.45 1.20
CA HIS A 274 -7.52 -11.80 1.68
C HIS A 274 -7.70 -11.96 3.19
N GLN A 275 -8.07 -10.89 3.90
CA GLN A 275 -8.36 -10.94 5.33
C GLN A 275 -9.62 -11.76 5.66
N ARG A 276 -9.76 -12.12 6.95
CA ARG A 276 -10.89 -12.92 7.50
C ARG A 276 -11.06 -14.32 6.88
N ARG A 277 -10.01 -14.87 6.27
CA ARG A 277 -9.95 -16.24 5.72
C ARG A 277 -9.12 -17.21 6.56
N GLY A 278 -8.69 -16.81 7.75
CA GLY A 278 -7.82 -17.61 8.62
C GLY A 278 -6.34 -17.63 8.20
N ILE A 279 -5.97 -16.90 7.14
CA ILE A 279 -4.58 -16.82 6.65
C ILE A 279 -3.64 -16.36 7.77
N GLY A 280 -3.96 -15.24 8.43
CA GLY A 280 -3.13 -14.71 9.50
C GLY A 280 -2.90 -15.72 10.64
N SER A 281 -3.96 -16.40 11.08
CA SER A 281 -3.83 -17.45 12.12
C SER A 281 -3.01 -18.65 11.66
N SER A 282 -3.17 -19.09 10.42
CA SER A 282 -2.42 -20.20 9.85
C SER A 282 -0.94 -19.87 9.67
N SER A 283 -0.62 -18.62 9.33
CA SER A 283 0.75 -18.14 9.11
C SER A 283 1.53 -17.87 10.40
N THR A 284 0.83 -17.48 11.47
CA THR A 284 1.48 -17.10 12.74
C THR A 284 2.31 -18.25 13.35
N ARG A 285 1.83 -19.49 13.30
CA ARG A 285 2.53 -20.66 13.85
C ARG A 285 3.87 -20.94 13.15
N PRO A 286 3.90 -21.13 11.81
CA PRO A 286 5.15 -21.23 11.06
C PRO A 286 6.12 -20.06 11.28
N TRP A 287 5.62 -18.83 11.41
CA TRP A 287 6.46 -17.64 11.60
C TRP A 287 7.12 -17.58 12.97
N LEU A 288 6.43 -18.07 14.00
CA LEU A 288 6.96 -18.11 15.36
C LEU A 288 7.77 -19.38 15.64
N GLY A 289 7.80 -20.35 14.73
CA GLY A 289 8.46 -21.64 14.92
C GLY A 289 7.79 -22.49 16.01
N ILE A 290 6.46 -22.38 16.14
CA ILE A 290 5.62 -23.08 17.13
C ILE A 290 4.73 -24.12 16.44
#